data_AF-A0A972IQE5-F1
#
_entry.id   AF-A0A972IQE5-F1
#
_cell.length_a   1.000
_cell.length_b   1.000
_cell.length_c   1.000
_cell.angle_alpha   90.00
_cell.angle_beta   90.00
_cell.angle_gamma   90.00
#
_symmetry.space_group_name_H-M   'P 1'
#
loop_
_entity.id
_entity.type
_entity.pdbx_description
1 polymer ?
#
loop_
_entity_poly.entity_id
_entity_poly.type
_entity_poly.pdbx_seq_one_letter_code
_entity_poly.pdbx_strand_id
1 'polypeptide(L)'
;GMAANNNPVFAEQLKTFRPAGYCFNGPLTEIPEAVRRFESVESMLDAVRPDFSVIASSGGISLSYALKAAETSRRICLANKESVVLGGRLIPERVKVLGKELIPVDSEHSGLFQLLLGTDPSEIQMAYITASGGALRDWDASKKEDATVEQVLRHPNWKMGAKITVDSATLMNKALEMIEAKFLFGLPTEKIGVAFCHNSFIHALIAYRDGHYKMHAGMPDMRIPIAYAFTCPERVSAPEGHDVIRDGYNGLFEPILLKPADPEAHPALRLARTVLEEPNALRIALNAANEAAVQLFLEKRVSFGEVTRIVEKAVSSQEAWEIESPSEILEFHEEIKRRVRCAYV
;
A
#
# COMPACT_ATOMS: atom_id res chain seq x y z
N GLY A 1 21.59 -3.72 -0.61
CA GLY A 1 21.23 -5.14 -0.76
C GLY A 1 20.00 -5.25 -1.63
N MET A 2 19.66 -6.44 -2.11
CA MET A 2 18.44 -6.69 -2.89
C MET A 2 17.70 -7.91 -2.35
N ALA A 3 16.37 -7.85 -2.27
CA ALA A 3 15.55 -8.97 -1.84
C ALA A 3 14.41 -9.23 -2.82
N ALA A 4 14.12 -10.49 -3.11
CA ALA A 4 12.98 -10.88 -3.93
C ALA A 4 12.48 -12.30 -3.59
N ASN A 5 11.27 -12.60 -4.05
CA ASN A 5 10.67 -13.93 -3.99
C ASN A 5 10.17 -14.31 -5.39
N ASN A 6 10.52 -15.50 -5.88
CA ASN A 6 10.07 -16.06 -7.17
C ASN A 6 10.04 -15.04 -8.34
N ASN A 7 11.12 -14.28 -8.51
CA ASN A 7 11.21 -13.24 -9.53
C ASN A 7 12.16 -13.67 -10.66
N PRO A 8 11.67 -13.84 -11.90
CA PRO A 8 12.46 -14.37 -13.02
C PRO A 8 13.55 -13.41 -13.51
N VAL A 9 13.43 -12.10 -13.25
CA VAL A 9 14.45 -11.11 -13.66
C VAL A 9 15.48 -10.83 -12.57
N PHE A 10 15.36 -11.45 -11.39
CA PHE A 10 16.22 -11.15 -10.25
C PHE A 10 17.69 -11.46 -10.51
N ALA A 11 18.00 -12.54 -11.22
CA ALA A 11 19.38 -12.88 -11.61
C ALA A 11 20.01 -11.77 -12.47
N GLU A 12 19.28 -11.25 -13.45
CA GLU A 12 19.74 -10.14 -14.29
C GLU A 12 19.89 -8.82 -13.52
N GLN A 13 18.99 -8.57 -12.55
CA GLN A 13 19.13 -7.43 -11.64
C GLN A 13 20.38 -7.53 -10.77
N LEU A 14 20.70 -8.71 -10.23
CA LEU A 14 21.93 -8.95 -9.47
C LEU A 14 23.19 -8.71 -10.34
N LYS A 15 23.18 -9.16 -11.60
CA LYS A 15 24.28 -8.92 -12.57
C LYS A 15 24.46 -7.43 -12.87
N THR A 16 23.35 -6.71 -13.02
CA THR A 16 23.33 -5.28 -13.39
C THR A 16 23.77 -4.39 -12.23
N PHE A 17 23.15 -4.55 -11.05
CA PHE A 17 23.32 -3.64 -9.92
C PHE A 17 24.42 -4.06 -8.94
N ARG A 18 24.89 -5.32 -9.02
CA ARG A 18 25.99 -5.88 -8.22
C ARG A 18 25.90 -5.47 -6.73
N PRO A 19 24.78 -5.76 -6.05
CA PRO A 19 24.58 -5.29 -4.68
C PRO A 19 25.61 -5.92 -3.73
N ALA A 20 25.86 -5.29 -2.57
CA ALA A 20 26.72 -5.87 -1.53
C ALA A 20 26.18 -7.20 -0.95
N GLY A 21 24.89 -7.48 -1.16
CA GLY A 21 24.22 -8.65 -0.62
C GLY A 21 22.83 -8.86 -1.18
N TYR A 22 22.33 -10.09 -1.13
CA TYR A 22 20.97 -10.41 -1.54
C TYR A 22 20.29 -11.45 -0.65
N CYS A 23 18.96 -11.40 -0.61
CA CYS A 23 18.09 -12.43 -0.06
C CYS A 23 17.11 -12.90 -1.15
N PHE A 24 17.01 -14.21 -1.38
CA PHE A 24 16.11 -14.73 -2.40
C PHE A 24 15.44 -16.02 -1.94
N ASN A 25 14.13 -16.05 -2.08
CA ASN A 25 13.32 -17.25 -1.92
C ASN A 25 12.86 -17.73 -3.31
N GLY A 26 13.28 -18.93 -3.71
CA GLY A 26 13.03 -19.49 -5.04
C GLY A 26 14.28 -20.09 -5.70
N PRO A 27 14.13 -20.73 -6.87
CA PRO A 27 15.25 -21.25 -7.64
C PRO A 27 16.03 -20.10 -8.32
N LEU A 28 17.32 -20.00 -8.04
CA LEU A 28 18.26 -19.16 -8.80
C LEU A 28 19.19 -20.08 -9.58
N THR A 29 19.14 -20.00 -10.91
CA THR A 29 19.99 -20.83 -11.79
C THR A 29 21.38 -20.23 -11.99
N GLU A 30 21.52 -18.91 -11.92
CA GLU A 30 22.79 -18.20 -12.06
C GLU A 30 22.90 -17.10 -10.99
N ILE A 31 23.99 -17.14 -10.22
CA ILE A 31 24.30 -16.14 -9.19
C ILE A 31 25.67 -15.55 -9.54
N PRO A 32 25.85 -14.22 -9.58
CA PRO A 32 27.17 -13.64 -9.74
C PRO A 32 28.07 -14.01 -8.55
N GLU A 33 29.27 -14.54 -8.81
CA GLU A 33 30.21 -15.03 -7.76
C GLU A 33 30.54 -14.01 -6.67
N ALA A 34 30.39 -12.71 -6.96
CA ALA A 34 30.79 -11.62 -6.07
C ALA A 34 29.68 -11.11 -5.12
N VAL A 35 28.47 -11.67 -5.14
CA VAL A 35 27.33 -11.17 -4.33
C VAL A 35 27.03 -12.14 -3.19
N ARG A 36 27.13 -11.66 -1.94
CA ARG A 36 26.85 -12.47 -0.74
C ARG A 36 25.36 -12.78 -0.61
N ARG A 37 25.02 -14.06 -0.47
CA ARG A 37 23.66 -14.51 -0.11
C ARG A 37 23.44 -14.41 1.40
N PHE A 38 22.24 -13.97 1.78
CA PHE A 38 21.72 -13.97 3.15
C PHE A 38 20.50 -14.89 3.24
N GLU A 39 20.28 -15.47 4.42
CA GLU A 39 19.15 -16.38 4.69
C GLU A 39 17.84 -15.63 4.92
N SER A 40 17.92 -14.37 5.36
CA SER A 40 16.78 -13.51 5.62
C SER A 40 17.05 -12.06 5.20
N VAL A 41 15.98 -11.30 4.97
CA VAL A 41 16.08 -9.86 4.69
C VAL A 41 16.63 -9.13 5.91
N GLU A 42 16.26 -9.55 7.11
CA GLU A 42 16.69 -8.97 8.37
C GLU A 42 18.19 -9.11 8.60
N SER A 43 18.75 -10.31 8.36
CA SER A 43 20.19 -10.55 8.46
C SER A 43 20.98 -9.77 7.40
N MET A 44 20.40 -9.58 6.21
CA MET A 44 20.97 -8.71 5.19
C MET A 44 20.97 -7.24 5.63
N LEU A 45 19.88 -6.75 6.21
CA LEU A 45 19.78 -5.37 6.72
C LEU A 45 20.80 -5.12 7.83
N ASP A 46 20.99 -6.07 8.75
CA ASP A 46 22.01 -5.99 9.81
C ASP A 46 23.44 -5.90 9.28
N ALA A 47 23.76 -6.69 8.26
CA ALA A 47 25.09 -6.72 7.69
C ALA A 47 25.38 -5.52 6.77
N VAL A 48 24.38 -5.09 5.99
CA VAL A 48 24.56 -4.03 4.98
C VAL A 48 24.41 -2.63 5.58
N ARG A 49 23.51 -2.44 6.56
CA ARG A 49 23.18 -1.14 7.20
C ARG A 49 23.05 0.02 6.21
N PRO A 50 22.11 -0.07 5.25
CA PRO A 50 22.00 0.91 4.17
C PRO A 50 21.49 2.26 4.68
N ASP A 51 21.86 3.36 4.02
CA ASP A 51 21.27 4.68 4.33
C ASP A 51 19.75 4.68 4.09
N PHE A 52 19.32 4.08 2.98
CA PHE A 52 17.92 4.03 2.58
C PHE A 52 17.45 2.59 2.43
N SER A 53 16.22 2.30 2.86
CA SER A 53 15.57 1.01 2.64
C SER A 53 14.21 1.19 2.00
N VAL A 54 14.04 0.66 0.79
CA VAL A 54 12.74 0.61 0.11
C VAL A 54 12.04 -0.68 0.48
N ILE A 55 10.93 -0.56 1.21
CA ILE A 55 10.11 -1.72 1.61
C ILE A 55 8.95 -1.82 0.64
N ALA A 56 9.12 -2.67 -0.37
CA ALA A 56 8.18 -2.87 -1.48
C ALA A 56 7.73 -4.33 -1.67
N SER A 57 8.10 -5.23 -0.75
CA SER A 57 7.56 -6.59 -0.73
C SER A 57 6.06 -6.54 -0.42
N SER A 58 5.27 -7.44 -1.00
CA SER A 58 3.82 -7.52 -0.76
C SER A 58 3.48 -8.36 0.48
N GLY A 59 2.37 -8.03 1.14
CA GLY A 59 1.80 -8.81 2.23
C GLY A 59 2.41 -8.55 3.60
N GLY A 60 1.89 -9.25 4.62
CA GLY A 60 2.15 -8.94 6.02
C GLY A 60 3.61 -9.02 6.49
N ILE A 61 4.43 -9.90 5.90
CA ILE A 61 5.84 -10.09 6.29
C ILE A 61 6.67 -8.79 6.21
N SER A 62 6.27 -7.83 5.37
CA SER A 62 6.89 -6.51 5.28
C SER A 62 6.89 -5.73 6.60
N LEU A 63 6.05 -6.08 7.57
CA LEU A 63 6.11 -5.54 8.93
C LEU A 63 7.46 -5.84 9.60
N SER A 64 7.97 -7.08 9.54
CA SER A 64 9.28 -7.40 10.13
C SER A 64 10.40 -6.66 9.43
N TYR A 65 10.33 -6.56 8.09
CA TYR A 65 11.32 -5.85 7.28
C TYR A 65 11.34 -4.35 7.58
N ALA A 66 10.16 -3.72 7.72
CA ALA A 66 10.06 -2.30 8.05
C ALA A 66 10.57 -1.99 9.46
N LEU A 67 10.21 -2.82 10.46
CA LEU A 67 10.72 -2.68 11.82
C LEU A 67 12.24 -2.86 11.86
N LYS A 68 12.78 -3.82 11.11
CA LYS A 68 14.22 -4.02 11.03
C LYS A 68 14.94 -2.86 10.33
N ALA A 69 14.37 -2.37 9.23
CA ALA A 69 14.89 -1.20 8.53
C ALA A 69 14.89 0.06 9.41
N ALA A 70 13.95 0.20 10.35
CA ALA A 70 13.97 1.29 11.33
C ALA A 70 15.20 1.25 12.24
N GLU A 71 15.74 0.07 12.52
CA GLU A 71 16.96 -0.10 13.34
C GLU A 71 18.24 0.16 12.53
N THR A 72 18.27 -0.33 11.29
CA THR A 72 19.51 -0.40 10.51
C THR A 72 19.73 0.81 9.61
N SER A 73 18.64 1.43 9.14
CA SER A 73 18.68 2.41 8.07
C SER A 73 18.50 3.83 8.59
N ARG A 74 18.94 4.83 7.82
CA ARG A 74 18.68 6.24 8.14
C ARG A 74 17.25 6.62 7.74
N ARG A 75 16.80 6.14 6.57
CA ARG A 75 15.48 6.42 6.01
C ARG A 75 14.82 5.14 5.50
N ILE A 76 13.53 5.00 5.81
CA ILE A 76 12.65 3.98 5.25
C ILE A 76 11.76 4.64 4.19
N CYS A 77 11.81 4.13 2.97
CA CYS A 77 10.89 4.45 1.89
C CYS A 77 9.82 3.35 1.85
N LEU A 78 8.65 3.60 2.43
CA LEU A 78 7.64 2.58 2.68
C LEU A 78 6.59 2.55 1.57
N ALA A 79 6.63 1.50 0.75
CA ALA A 79 5.62 1.25 -0.30
C ALA A 79 4.59 0.19 0.08
N ASN A 80 4.92 -0.68 1.05
CA ASN A 80 4.03 -1.71 1.52
C ASN A 80 3.05 -1.17 2.57
N LYS A 81 1.79 -0.98 2.17
CA LYS A 81 0.71 -0.54 3.07
C LYS A 81 0.32 -1.58 4.13
N GLU A 82 0.41 -2.88 3.79
CA GLU A 82 0.00 -3.95 4.70
C GLU A 82 0.79 -3.91 6.01
N SER A 83 2.07 -3.57 5.97
CA SER A 83 2.92 -3.42 7.16
C SER A 83 2.38 -2.36 8.13
N VAL A 84 1.83 -1.26 7.62
CA VAL A 84 1.19 -0.22 8.44
C VAL A 84 -0.20 -0.65 8.90
N VAL A 85 -0.98 -1.32 8.03
CA VAL A 85 -2.31 -1.83 8.40
C VAL A 85 -2.20 -2.82 9.57
N LEU A 86 -1.24 -3.74 9.51
CA LEU A 86 -1.01 -4.74 10.56
C LEU A 86 -0.37 -4.11 11.79
N GLY A 87 0.77 -3.43 11.60
CA GLY A 87 1.58 -2.91 12.69
C GLY A 87 1.04 -1.64 13.33
N GLY A 88 0.06 -0.97 12.71
CA GLY A 88 -0.48 0.30 13.18
C GLY A 88 0.62 1.31 13.50
N ARG A 89 0.73 1.67 14.78
CA ARG A 89 1.71 2.64 15.28
C ARG A 89 3.13 2.10 15.41
N LEU A 90 3.35 0.79 15.35
CA LEU A 90 4.65 0.17 15.63
C LEU A 90 5.77 0.72 14.74
N ILE A 91 5.54 0.85 13.43
CA ILE A 91 6.56 1.37 12.49
C ILE A 91 6.79 2.88 12.71
N PRO A 92 5.76 3.76 12.66
CA PRO A 92 5.96 5.19 12.91
C PRO A 92 6.58 5.51 14.27
N GLU A 93 6.15 4.85 15.35
CA GLU A 93 6.68 5.08 16.69
C GLU A 93 8.13 4.60 16.80
N ARG A 94 8.46 3.43 16.25
CA ARG A 94 9.85 2.94 16.25
C ARG A 94 10.78 3.89 15.51
N VAL A 95 10.37 4.36 14.33
CA VAL A 95 11.14 5.33 13.54
C VAL A 95 11.33 6.63 14.32
N LYS A 96 10.28 7.15 14.95
CA LYS A 96 10.33 8.36 15.77
C LYS A 96 11.28 8.21 16.97
N VAL A 97 11.18 7.12 17.72
CA VAL A 97 12.03 6.84 18.89
C VAL A 97 13.51 6.75 18.49
N LEU A 98 13.82 6.17 17.33
CA LEU A 98 15.18 6.01 16.84
C LEU A 98 15.71 7.23 16.06
N GLY A 99 14.93 8.31 15.93
CA GLY A 99 15.31 9.52 15.20
C GLY A 99 15.58 9.26 13.71
N LYS A 100 14.83 8.33 13.10
CA LYS A 100 14.93 7.99 11.67
C LYS A 100 13.87 8.70 10.85
N GLU A 101 13.95 8.53 9.53
CA GLU A 101 12.98 9.08 8.58
C GLU A 101 12.08 7.98 8.04
N LEU A 102 10.77 8.22 8.00
CA LEU A 102 9.78 7.35 7.36
C LEU A 102 9.08 8.15 6.27
N ILE A 103 9.33 7.80 5.00
CA ILE A 103 8.74 8.48 3.85
C ILE A 103 7.80 7.53 3.12
N PRO A 104 6.50 7.85 2.99
CA PRO A 104 5.57 7.03 2.23
C PRO A 104 5.85 7.08 0.73
N VAL A 105 5.77 5.91 0.09
CA VAL A 105 5.94 5.73 -1.35
C VAL A 105 4.61 5.50 -2.05
N ASP A 106 3.58 4.99 -1.36
CA ASP A 106 2.24 4.90 -1.91
C ASP A 106 1.78 6.28 -2.43
N SER A 107 1.19 6.35 -3.62
CA SER A 107 1.03 7.61 -4.37
C SER A 107 0.21 8.64 -3.60
N GLU A 108 -0.89 8.19 -2.98
CA GLU A 108 -1.81 9.02 -2.23
C GLU A 108 -1.20 9.48 -0.91
N HIS A 109 -0.44 8.64 -0.22
CA HIS A 109 0.27 9.00 1.01
C HIS A 109 1.50 9.84 0.74
N SER A 110 2.21 9.63 -0.37
CA SER A 110 3.26 10.53 -0.83
C SER A 110 2.69 11.92 -1.13
N GLY A 111 1.48 11.97 -1.72
CA GLY A 111 0.74 13.21 -1.91
C GLY A 111 0.32 13.87 -0.60
N LEU A 112 -0.30 13.13 0.32
CA LEU A 112 -0.67 13.64 1.64
C LEU A 112 0.54 14.11 2.43
N PHE A 113 1.63 13.34 2.44
CA PHE A 113 2.88 13.70 3.11
C PHE A 113 3.35 15.08 2.66
N GLN A 114 3.41 15.33 1.35
CA GLN A 114 3.78 16.63 0.79
C GLN A 114 2.80 17.75 1.13
N LEU A 115 1.50 17.49 1.16
CA LEU A 115 0.48 18.49 1.50
C LEU A 115 0.47 18.83 3.01
N LEU A 116 0.90 17.87 3.84
CA LEU A 116 0.97 18.01 5.29
C LEU A 116 2.26 18.69 5.77
N LEU A 117 3.29 18.79 4.93
CA LEU A 117 4.52 19.52 5.27
C LEU A 117 4.19 20.98 5.63
N GLY A 118 4.52 21.36 6.88
CA GLY A 118 4.27 22.71 7.40
C GLY A 118 2.80 23.03 7.67
N THR A 119 1.91 22.02 7.67
CA THR A 119 0.48 22.18 7.98
C THR A 119 0.19 21.83 9.45
N ASP A 120 -0.57 22.66 10.15
CA ASP A 120 -1.10 22.31 11.48
C ASP A 120 -2.28 21.33 11.32
N PRO A 121 -2.23 20.12 11.90
CA PRO A 121 -3.35 19.17 11.86
C PRO A 121 -4.68 19.72 12.41
N SER A 122 -4.63 20.76 13.24
CA SER A 122 -5.81 21.45 13.77
C SER A 122 -6.58 22.21 12.69
N GLU A 123 -5.91 22.68 11.63
CA GLU A 123 -6.51 23.45 10.52
C GLU A 123 -7.23 22.55 9.51
N ILE A 124 -6.89 21.25 9.51
CA ILE A 124 -7.46 20.25 8.59
C ILE A 124 -8.91 19.99 8.95
N GLN A 125 -9.80 20.23 7.99
CA GLN A 125 -11.20 19.78 8.06
C GLN A 125 -11.30 18.32 7.57
N MET A 126 -10.67 18.01 6.44
CA MET A 126 -10.70 16.68 5.84
C MET A 126 -9.47 16.44 4.97
N ALA A 127 -8.87 15.26 5.05
CA ALA A 127 -7.83 14.78 4.15
C ALA A 127 -8.42 13.66 3.28
N TYR A 128 -8.43 13.85 1.97
CA TYR A 128 -8.90 12.83 1.03
C TYR A 128 -7.73 12.14 0.32
N ILE A 129 -7.78 10.82 0.32
CA ILE A 129 -7.01 9.96 -0.58
C ILE A 129 -7.87 9.62 -1.79
N THR A 130 -7.33 9.70 -3.01
CA THR A 130 -8.15 9.60 -4.22
C THR A 130 -8.17 8.20 -4.82
N ALA A 131 -9.31 7.69 -5.28
CA ALA A 131 -9.42 6.38 -5.92
C ALA A 131 -9.66 6.48 -7.43
N SER A 132 -9.02 5.62 -8.22
CA SER A 132 -9.31 5.46 -9.66
C SER A 132 -10.70 4.84 -9.92
N GLY A 133 -11.21 4.08 -8.94
CA GLY A 133 -12.41 3.24 -9.04
C GLY A 133 -12.15 1.83 -9.60
N GLY A 134 -10.93 1.53 -10.05
CA GLY A 134 -10.56 0.24 -10.63
C GLY A 134 -11.20 -0.06 -12.00
N ALA A 135 -10.99 -1.29 -12.47
CA ALA A 135 -11.44 -1.75 -13.80
C ALA A 135 -12.95 -1.77 -13.99
N LEU A 136 -13.71 -1.94 -12.90
CA LEU A 136 -15.16 -2.10 -12.93
C LEU A 136 -15.91 -0.82 -12.58
N ARG A 137 -15.25 0.34 -12.51
CA ARG A 137 -15.84 1.59 -12.01
C ARG A 137 -17.14 2.00 -12.70
N ASP A 138 -17.24 1.73 -14.01
CA ASP A 138 -18.40 2.10 -14.85
C ASP A 138 -19.44 0.97 -14.96
N TRP A 139 -19.29 -0.11 -14.20
CA TRP A 139 -20.19 -1.26 -14.24
C TRP A 139 -21.32 -1.14 -13.21
N ASP A 140 -22.49 -1.65 -13.61
CA ASP A 140 -23.63 -1.86 -12.72
C ASP A 140 -23.27 -2.85 -11.60
N ALA A 141 -23.84 -2.67 -10.41
CA ALA A 141 -23.54 -3.51 -9.24
C ALA A 141 -23.80 -5.01 -9.50
N SER A 142 -24.88 -5.37 -10.19
CA SER A 142 -25.19 -6.76 -10.52
C SER A 142 -24.17 -7.39 -11.47
N LYS A 143 -23.59 -6.62 -12.39
CA LYS A 143 -22.56 -7.12 -13.32
C LYS A 143 -21.20 -7.28 -12.65
N LYS A 144 -20.91 -6.50 -11.61
CA LYS A 144 -19.67 -6.60 -10.85
C LYS A 144 -19.56 -7.95 -10.14
N GLU A 145 -20.68 -8.47 -9.64
CA GLU A 145 -20.76 -9.71 -8.87
C GLU A 145 -20.05 -10.89 -9.57
N ASP A 146 -20.29 -11.03 -10.88
CA ASP A 146 -19.83 -12.15 -11.71
C ASP A 146 -18.61 -11.78 -12.59
N ALA A 147 -17.93 -10.66 -12.30
CA ALA A 147 -16.78 -10.23 -13.08
C ALA A 147 -15.64 -11.27 -13.04
N THR A 148 -15.08 -11.60 -14.20
CA THR A 148 -13.99 -12.58 -14.30
C THR A 148 -12.65 -11.98 -13.87
N VAL A 149 -11.69 -12.84 -13.51
CA VAL A 149 -10.31 -12.43 -13.21
C VAL A 149 -9.72 -11.57 -14.35
N GLU A 150 -9.92 -11.99 -15.60
CA GLU A 150 -9.39 -11.29 -16.77
C GLU A 150 -10.02 -9.91 -16.98
N GLN A 151 -11.27 -9.71 -16.55
CA GLN A 151 -11.94 -8.41 -16.60
C GLN A 151 -11.41 -7.50 -15.49
N VAL A 152 -11.26 -8.03 -14.27
CA VAL A 152 -10.77 -7.28 -13.12
C VAL A 152 -9.31 -6.83 -13.31
N LEU A 153 -8.47 -7.68 -13.91
CA LEU A 153 -7.04 -7.39 -14.11
C LEU A 153 -6.74 -6.33 -15.19
N ARG A 154 -7.75 -5.80 -15.88
CA ARG A 154 -7.60 -4.74 -16.91
C ARG A 154 -7.78 -3.34 -16.31
N HIS A 155 -6.87 -2.93 -15.42
CA HIS A 155 -6.94 -1.60 -14.82
C HIS A 155 -6.71 -0.49 -15.87
N PRO A 156 -7.53 0.59 -15.90
CA PRO A 156 -7.48 1.61 -16.96
C PRO A 156 -6.22 2.48 -16.93
N ASN A 157 -5.70 2.81 -15.74
CA ASN A 157 -4.63 3.81 -15.60
C ASN A 157 -3.25 3.24 -15.24
N TRP A 158 -3.18 2.02 -14.70
CA TRP A 158 -2.00 1.51 -14.01
C TRP A 158 -1.69 0.09 -14.44
N LYS A 159 -0.40 -0.24 -14.59
CA LYS A 159 0.08 -1.62 -14.71
C LYS A 159 0.62 -2.05 -13.35
N MET A 160 -0.12 -2.89 -12.65
CA MET A 160 0.18 -3.28 -11.27
C MET A 160 0.11 -4.80 -11.07
N GLY A 161 0.51 -5.27 -9.89
CA GLY A 161 0.34 -6.67 -9.50
C GLY A 161 -1.14 -7.09 -9.42
N ALA A 162 -1.40 -8.39 -9.53
CA ALA A 162 -2.76 -8.92 -9.55
C ALA A 162 -3.56 -8.57 -8.29
N LYS A 163 -2.95 -8.73 -7.09
CA LYS A 163 -3.61 -8.46 -5.81
C LYS A 163 -4.10 -7.02 -5.68
N ILE A 164 -3.23 -6.03 -5.89
CA ILE A 164 -3.59 -4.61 -5.83
C ILE A 164 -4.60 -4.23 -6.91
N THR A 165 -4.58 -4.90 -8.06
CA THR A 165 -5.56 -4.67 -9.12
C THR A 165 -6.97 -5.12 -8.72
N VAL A 166 -7.09 -6.30 -8.08
CA VAL A 166 -8.36 -6.77 -7.51
C VAL A 166 -8.82 -5.85 -6.38
N ASP A 167 -7.92 -5.49 -5.46
CA ASP A 167 -8.20 -4.56 -4.36
C ASP A 167 -8.68 -3.19 -4.85
N SER A 168 -8.13 -2.70 -5.97
CA SER A 168 -8.58 -1.44 -6.57
C SER A 168 -10.00 -1.54 -7.12
N ALA A 169 -10.40 -2.70 -7.67
CA ALA A 169 -11.74 -2.90 -8.18
C ALA A 169 -12.78 -3.08 -7.07
N THR A 170 -12.40 -3.65 -5.91
CA THR A 170 -13.27 -3.78 -4.73
C THR A 170 -13.28 -2.54 -3.83
N LEU A 171 -12.39 -1.57 -4.10
CA LEU A 171 -12.01 -0.47 -3.21
C LEU A 171 -11.37 -0.90 -1.88
N MET A 172 -11.04 -2.18 -1.71
CA MET A 172 -10.27 -2.65 -0.56
C MET A 172 -8.88 -2.03 -0.53
N ASN A 173 -8.30 -1.70 -1.69
CA ASN A 173 -7.04 -0.96 -1.76
C ASN A 173 -7.17 0.35 -0.97
N LYS A 174 -8.25 1.10 -1.26
CA LYS A 174 -8.49 2.40 -0.64
C LYS A 174 -8.90 2.27 0.83
N ALA A 175 -9.57 1.19 1.21
CA ALA A 175 -9.85 0.84 2.60
C ALA A 175 -8.56 0.62 3.42
N LEU A 176 -7.59 -0.12 2.88
CA LEU A 176 -6.27 -0.31 3.51
C LEU A 176 -5.50 1.01 3.61
N GLU A 177 -5.57 1.84 2.57
CA GLU A 177 -4.92 3.15 2.55
C GLU A 177 -5.53 4.16 3.53
N MET A 178 -6.83 4.05 3.85
CA MET A 178 -7.44 4.83 4.94
C MET A 178 -6.81 4.48 6.29
N ILE A 179 -6.60 3.18 6.54
CA ILE A 179 -5.95 2.67 7.75
C ILE A 179 -4.50 3.19 7.80
N GLU A 180 -3.79 3.08 6.70
CA GLU A 180 -2.41 3.57 6.57
C GLU A 180 -2.32 5.08 6.83
N ALA A 181 -3.21 5.90 6.26
CA ALA A 181 -3.22 7.34 6.45
C ALA A 181 -3.41 7.74 7.92
N LYS A 182 -4.23 6.99 8.67
CA LYS A 182 -4.40 7.22 10.11
C LYS A 182 -3.09 7.04 10.87
N PHE A 183 -2.37 5.96 10.61
CA PHE A 183 -1.17 5.64 11.37
C PHE A 183 0.06 6.43 10.91
N LEU A 184 0.23 6.67 9.61
CA LEU A 184 1.36 7.43 9.09
C LEU A 184 1.29 8.92 9.47
N PHE A 185 0.10 9.51 9.48
CA PHE A 185 -0.07 10.95 9.67
C PHE A 185 -0.74 11.33 11.00
N GLY A 186 -1.13 10.34 11.81
CA GLY A 186 -1.82 10.58 13.08
C GLY A 186 -3.20 11.24 12.92
N LEU A 187 -3.81 11.14 11.74
CA LEU A 187 -5.08 11.78 11.47
C LEU A 187 -6.22 11.08 12.24
N PRO A 188 -7.18 11.84 12.82
CA PRO A 188 -8.43 11.28 13.30
C PRO A 188 -9.18 10.58 12.18
N THR A 189 -9.87 9.48 12.51
CA THR A 189 -10.51 8.63 11.48
C THR A 189 -11.52 9.46 10.70
N GLU A 190 -12.38 10.20 11.38
CA GLU A 190 -13.41 11.07 10.83
C GLU A 190 -12.87 12.15 9.86
N LYS A 191 -11.58 12.49 9.94
CA LYS A 191 -10.92 13.42 9.01
C LYS A 191 -10.33 12.76 7.77
N ILE A 192 -10.34 11.44 7.66
CA ILE A 192 -9.80 10.70 6.50
C ILE A 192 -10.94 10.37 5.56
N GLY A 193 -10.83 10.73 4.28
CA GLY A 193 -11.88 10.55 3.28
C GLY A 193 -11.38 9.92 2.00
N VAL A 194 -12.32 9.49 1.17
CA VAL A 194 -12.04 8.97 -0.16
C VAL A 194 -12.76 9.83 -1.19
N ALA A 195 -12.07 10.18 -2.28
CA ALA A 195 -12.67 10.84 -3.42
C ALA A 195 -12.32 10.08 -4.70
N PHE A 196 -13.28 9.83 -5.58
CA PHE A 196 -13.00 9.31 -6.90
C PHE A 196 -12.33 10.37 -7.77
N CYS A 197 -11.20 10.01 -8.36
CA CYS A 197 -10.49 10.75 -9.39
C CYS A 197 -10.11 9.75 -10.49
N HIS A 198 -11.01 9.58 -11.47
CA HIS A 198 -10.92 8.46 -12.41
C HIS A 198 -9.70 8.53 -13.33
N ASN A 199 -9.12 9.70 -13.59
CA ASN A 199 -7.88 9.82 -14.37
C ASN A 199 -6.61 9.65 -13.52
N SER A 200 -6.74 9.49 -12.19
CA SER A 200 -5.61 9.35 -11.26
C SER A 200 -4.59 10.50 -11.30
N PHE A 201 -5.03 11.71 -11.67
CA PHE A 201 -4.15 12.87 -11.76
C PHE A 201 -4.00 13.62 -10.44
N ILE A 202 -5.07 13.73 -9.66
CA ILE A 202 -5.01 14.18 -8.27
C ILE A 202 -4.82 12.93 -7.42
N HIS A 203 -3.77 12.89 -6.59
CA HIS A 203 -3.44 11.75 -5.70
C HIS A 203 -3.95 11.98 -4.28
N ALA A 204 -4.00 13.23 -3.83
CA ALA A 204 -4.49 13.58 -2.52
C ALA A 204 -4.95 15.04 -2.47
N LEU A 205 -5.82 15.35 -1.51
CA LEU A 205 -6.16 16.74 -1.22
C LEU A 205 -6.52 16.93 0.26
N ILE A 206 -6.31 18.15 0.74
CA ILE A 206 -6.68 18.59 2.08
C ILE A 206 -7.68 19.73 1.95
N ALA A 207 -8.84 19.56 2.56
CA ALA A 207 -9.80 20.62 2.83
C ALA A 207 -9.50 21.23 4.20
N TYR A 208 -9.39 22.55 4.26
CA TYR A 208 -9.11 23.32 5.46
C TYR A 208 -10.40 23.92 6.04
N ARG A 209 -10.38 24.24 7.33
CA ARG A 209 -11.53 24.81 8.07
C ARG A 209 -11.97 26.19 7.57
N ASP A 210 -11.09 26.90 6.86
CA ASP A 210 -11.35 28.21 6.25
C ASP A 210 -11.95 28.12 4.83
N GLY A 211 -12.17 26.90 4.32
CA GLY A 211 -12.72 26.65 2.99
C GLY A 211 -11.67 26.55 1.88
N HIS A 212 -10.38 26.71 2.18
CA HIS A 212 -9.32 26.47 1.20
C HIS A 212 -9.07 24.97 1.00
N TYR A 213 -8.57 24.65 -0.20
CA TYR A 213 -8.13 23.30 -0.57
C TYR A 213 -6.69 23.35 -1.05
N LYS A 214 -5.87 22.40 -0.60
CA LYS A 214 -4.60 22.08 -1.27
C LYS A 214 -4.73 20.72 -1.93
N MET A 215 -4.31 20.60 -3.18
CA MET A 215 -4.36 19.36 -3.94
C MET A 215 -2.96 18.98 -4.42
N HIS A 216 -2.63 17.70 -4.32
CA HIS A 216 -1.42 17.13 -4.88
C HIS A 216 -1.75 16.50 -6.22
N ALA A 217 -1.25 17.10 -7.29
CA ALA A 217 -1.43 16.65 -8.66
C ALA A 217 -0.11 16.09 -9.21
N GLY A 218 -0.19 15.01 -9.99
CA GLY A 218 0.95 14.42 -10.66
C GLY A 218 0.54 13.27 -11.55
N MET A 219 1.45 12.83 -12.41
CA MET A 219 1.22 11.65 -13.23
C MET A 219 0.87 10.42 -12.40
N PRO A 220 0.04 9.50 -12.94
CA PRO A 220 -0.04 8.15 -12.44
C PRO A 220 1.24 7.37 -12.81
N ASP A 221 2.37 7.71 -12.19
CA ASP A 221 3.67 7.07 -12.39
C ASP A 221 4.42 6.92 -11.06
N MET A 222 4.59 5.67 -10.62
CA MET A 222 5.23 5.36 -9.34
C MET A 222 6.71 5.74 -9.26
N ARG A 223 7.39 5.98 -10.40
CA ARG A 223 8.76 6.50 -10.37
C ARG A 223 8.85 7.84 -9.65
N ILE A 224 7.80 8.65 -9.70
CA ILE A 224 7.73 9.97 -9.08
C ILE A 224 7.73 9.88 -7.54
N PRO A 225 6.76 9.22 -6.88
CA PRO A 225 6.77 9.09 -5.42
C PRO A 225 7.95 8.25 -4.91
N ILE A 226 8.43 7.26 -5.67
CA ILE A 226 9.66 6.51 -5.35
C ILE A 226 10.85 7.48 -5.30
N ALA A 227 11.08 8.27 -6.35
CA ALA A 227 12.19 9.22 -6.40
C ALA A 227 12.09 10.28 -5.30
N TYR A 228 10.88 10.79 -5.03
CA TYR A 228 10.66 11.75 -3.96
C TYR A 228 10.97 11.16 -2.58
N ALA A 229 10.68 9.88 -2.33
CA ALA A 229 11.03 9.25 -1.06
C ALA A 229 12.54 9.24 -0.78
N PHE A 230 13.37 9.09 -1.82
CA PHE A 230 14.82 9.19 -1.71
C PHE A 230 15.31 10.63 -1.54
N THR A 231 14.64 11.60 -2.18
CA THR A 231 15.20 12.94 -2.38
C THR A 231 14.57 14.02 -1.52
N CYS A 232 13.43 13.75 -0.87
CA CYS A 232 12.77 14.69 0.02
C CYS A 232 13.73 15.21 1.12
N PRO A 233 13.71 16.52 1.43
CA PRO A 233 12.77 17.55 0.94
C PRO A 233 13.06 18.10 -0.46
N GLU A 234 14.23 17.82 -1.03
CA GLU A 234 14.60 18.27 -2.35
C GLU A 234 13.80 17.56 -3.46
N ARG A 235 13.72 18.22 -4.62
CA ARG A 235 13.24 17.61 -5.86
C ARG A 235 14.42 17.48 -6.81
N VAL A 236 14.55 16.32 -7.45
CA VAL A 236 15.54 16.07 -8.48
C VAL A 236 14.89 15.98 -9.85
N SER A 237 15.65 16.27 -10.90
CA SER A 237 15.21 16.02 -12.27
C SER A 237 14.85 14.55 -12.46
N ALA A 238 13.83 14.31 -13.28
CA ALA A 238 13.53 12.95 -13.70
C ALA A 238 14.75 12.35 -14.45
N PRO A 239 14.92 11.02 -14.43
CA PRO A 239 16.01 10.36 -15.16
C PRO A 239 16.03 10.78 -16.63
N GLU A 240 17.23 10.79 -17.24
CA GLU A 240 17.37 11.11 -18.67
C GLU A 240 16.42 10.26 -19.52
N GLY A 241 15.70 10.91 -20.44
CA GLY A 241 14.70 10.26 -21.29
C GLY A 241 13.32 10.07 -20.65
N HIS A 242 13.10 10.57 -19.43
CA HIS A 242 11.79 10.56 -18.78
C HIS A 242 11.34 11.98 -18.40
N ASP A 243 11.15 12.82 -19.41
CA ASP A 243 10.60 14.16 -19.21
C ASP A 243 9.09 14.10 -19.44
N VAL A 244 8.36 13.92 -18.35
CA VAL A 244 6.90 13.80 -18.32
C VAL A 244 6.19 14.93 -19.07
N ILE A 245 6.70 16.17 -18.96
CA ILE A 245 6.07 17.34 -19.58
C ILE A 245 6.33 17.30 -21.09
N ARG A 246 7.54 16.92 -21.50
CA ARG A 246 7.93 16.80 -22.91
C ARG A 246 7.33 15.59 -23.61
N ASP A 247 7.06 14.51 -22.88
CA ASP A 247 6.48 13.26 -23.39
C ASP A 247 4.96 13.38 -23.65
N GLY A 248 4.40 14.59 -23.52
CA GLY A 248 3.08 14.95 -24.05
C GLY A 248 1.90 14.62 -23.13
N TYR A 249 2.13 14.09 -21.93
CA TYR A 249 1.05 13.96 -20.97
C TYR A 249 0.79 15.33 -20.32
N ASN A 250 -0.42 15.83 -20.55
CA ASN A 250 -0.84 17.11 -20.04
C ASN A 250 -2.19 17.00 -19.34
N GLY A 251 -2.27 16.12 -18.34
CA GLY A 251 -3.47 15.90 -17.52
C GLY A 251 -4.00 17.17 -16.85
N LEU A 252 -3.21 18.26 -16.82
CA LEU A 252 -3.65 19.60 -16.44
C LEU A 252 -4.76 20.17 -17.35
N PHE A 253 -4.80 19.77 -18.62
CA PHE A 253 -5.77 20.27 -19.60
C PHE A 253 -6.92 19.30 -19.87
N GLU A 254 -6.94 18.15 -19.20
CA GLU A 254 -8.09 17.25 -19.21
C GLU A 254 -9.07 17.60 -18.08
N PRO A 255 -10.38 17.39 -18.26
CA PRO A 255 -11.34 17.59 -17.18
C PRO A 255 -11.04 16.66 -15.99
N ILE A 256 -10.86 17.25 -14.82
CA ILE A 256 -10.70 16.53 -13.55
C ILE A 256 -12.04 16.59 -12.82
N LEU A 257 -12.65 15.42 -12.61
CA LEU A 257 -13.84 15.29 -11.77
C LEU A 257 -13.46 14.61 -10.46
N LEU A 258 -13.72 15.30 -9.36
CA LEU A 258 -13.60 14.76 -8.01
C LEU A 258 -14.99 14.51 -7.44
N LYS A 259 -15.26 13.26 -7.03
CA LYS A 259 -16.52 12.88 -6.39
C LYS A 259 -16.24 12.20 -5.05
N PRO A 260 -16.69 12.75 -3.91
CA PRO A 260 -16.58 12.06 -2.63
C PRO A 260 -17.20 10.65 -2.72
N ALA A 261 -16.49 9.65 -2.20
CA ALA A 261 -17.03 8.31 -2.05
C ALA A 261 -17.80 8.26 -0.73
N ASP A 262 -19.02 7.74 -0.78
CA ASP A 262 -19.83 7.47 0.41
C ASP A 262 -19.41 6.11 0.99
N PRO A 263 -18.84 6.04 2.20
CA PRO A 263 -18.47 4.77 2.82
C PRO A 263 -19.64 3.80 2.94
N GLU A 264 -20.86 4.28 3.18
CA GLU A 264 -22.03 3.41 3.34
C GLU A 264 -22.42 2.72 2.03
N ALA A 265 -22.18 3.38 0.89
CA ALA A 265 -22.37 2.81 -0.43
C ALA A 265 -21.26 1.81 -0.86
N HIS A 266 -20.15 1.75 -0.12
CA HIS A 266 -18.97 0.97 -0.48
C HIS A 266 -18.49 0.08 0.69
N PRO A 267 -18.84 -1.22 0.68
CA PRO A 267 -18.60 -2.14 1.81
C PRO A 267 -17.16 -2.14 2.35
N ALA A 268 -16.16 -2.12 1.47
CA ALA A 268 -14.76 -2.06 1.87
C ALA A 268 -14.41 -0.78 2.66
N LEU A 269 -14.94 0.37 2.24
CA LEU A 269 -14.69 1.65 2.90
C LEU A 269 -15.39 1.73 4.26
N ARG A 270 -16.64 1.25 4.35
CA ARG A 270 -17.34 1.08 5.64
C ARG A 270 -16.56 0.17 6.57
N LEU A 271 -16.05 -0.95 6.07
CA LEU A 271 -15.27 -1.88 6.89
C LEU A 271 -13.99 -1.26 7.45
N ALA A 272 -13.28 -0.44 6.66
CA ALA A 272 -12.13 0.33 7.14
C ALA A 272 -12.51 1.28 8.28
N ARG A 273 -13.66 1.97 8.21
CA ARG A 273 -14.16 2.83 9.31
C ARG A 273 -14.36 2.02 10.58
N THR A 274 -14.97 0.85 10.47
CA THR A 274 -15.26 -0.01 11.61
C THR A 274 -13.97 -0.46 12.29
N VAL A 275 -12.99 -0.99 11.54
CA VAL A 275 -11.79 -1.56 12.17
C VAL A 275 -10.80 -0.51 12.69
N LEU A 276 -10.93 0.76 12.28
CA LEU A 276 -10.03 1.84 12.71
C LEU A 276 -10.26 2.29 14.16
N GLU A 277 -11.47 2.07 14.67
CA GLU A 277 -11.85 2.45 16.04
C GLU A 277 -11.71 1.28 17.03
N GLU A 278 -11.34 0.11 16.54
CA GLU A 278 -11.34 -1.14 17.29
C GLU A 278 -9.91 -1.66 17.57
N PRO A 279 -9.75 -2.55 18.57
CA PRO A 279 -8.52 -3.28 18.80
C PRO A 279 -7.97 -3.98 17.55
N ASN A 280 -6.66 -4.15 17.54
CA ASN A 280 -5.94 -4.43 16.30
C ASN A 280 -6.20 -5.79 15.65
N ALA A 281 -6.76 -6.76 16.39
CA ALA A 281 -7.15 -8.04 15.83
C ALA A 281 -8.10 -7.89 14.63
N LEU A 282 -8.98 -6.87 14.62
CA LEU A 282 -9.92 -6.68 13.51
C LEU A 282 -9.25 -6.19 12.23
N ARG A 283 -8.30 -5.24 12.32
CA ARG A 283 -7.55 -4.77 11.14
C ARG A 283 -6.58 -5.83 10.61
N ILE A 284 -6.02 -6.65 11.49
CA ILE A 284 -5.20 -7.81 11.09
C ILE A 284 -6.07 -8.84 10.35
N ALA A 285 -7.25 -9.16 10.90
CA ALA A 285 -8.20 -10.07 10.27
C ALA A 285 -8.71 -9.53 8.92
N LEU A 286 -8.99 -8.24 8.82
CA LEU A 286 -9.38 -7.58 7.56
C LEU A 286 -8.32 -7.80 6.48
N ASN A 287 -7.06 -7.48 6.78
CA ASN A 287 -5.99 -7.61 5.80
C ASN A 287 -5.70 -9.07 5.43
N ALA A 288 -5.62 -9.96 6.43
CA ALA A 288 -5.40 -11.39 6.25
C ALA A 288 -6.50 -12.04 5.40
N ALA A 289 -7.76 -11.77 5.74
CA ALA A 289 -8.90 -12.30 5.00
C ALA A 289 -8.94 -11.75 3.57
N ASN A 290 -8.58 -10.49 3.37
CA ASN A 290 -8.49 -9.92 2.03
C ASN A 290 -7.41 -10.60 1.19
N GLU A 291 -6.19 -10.80 1.72
CA GLU A 291 -5.15 -11.53 1.00
C GLU A 291 -5.60 -12.95 0.60
N ALA A 292 -6.29 -13.65 1.49
CA ALA A 292 -6.83 -14.98 1.20
C ALA A 292 -7.97 -14.94 0.18
N ALA A 293 -8.93 -14.02 0.32
CA ALA A 293 -10.09 -13.90 -0.56
C ALA A 293 -9.68 -13.51 -1.99
N VAL A 294 -8.74 -12.56 -2.14
CA VAL A 294 -8.20 -12.19 -3.45
C VAL A 294 -7.47 -13.36 -4.09
N GLN A 295 -6.69 -14.12 -3.32
CA GLN A 295 -6.03 -15.32 -3.84
C GLN A 295 -7.05 -16.36 -4.32
N LEU A 296 -8.11 -16.62 -3.56
CA LEU A 296 -9.21 -17.52 -3.95
C LEU A 296 -9.90 -17.04 -5.24
N PHE A 297 -10.11 -15.73 -5.40
CA PHE A 297 -10.68 -15.16 -6.62
C PHE A 297 -9.74 -15.34 -7.82
N LEU A 298 -8.44 -15.06 -7.65
CA LEU A 298 -7.43 -15.26 -8.69
C LEU A 298 -7.30 -16.73 -9.11
N GLU A 299 -7.53 -17.66 -8.17
CA GLU A 299 -7.63 -19.11 -8.40
C GLU A 299 -8.98 -19.55 -8.98
N LYS A 300 -9.91 -18.62 -9.23
CA LYS A 300 -11.27 -18.86 -9.75
C LYS A 300 -12.13 -19.76 -8.85
N ARG A 301 -11.89 -19.72 -7.53
CA ARG A 301 -12.62 -20.52 -6.53
C ARG A 301 -13.80 -19.80 -5.90
N VAL A 302 -13.84 -18.47 -6.00
CA VAL A 302 -14.93 -17.61 -5.52
C VAL A 302 -15.20 -16.54 -6.58
N SER A 303 -16.42 -15.99 -6.61
CA SER A 303 -16.78 -14.87 -7.47
C SER A 303 -16.15 -13.55 -7.01
N PHE A 304 -16.19 -12.52 -7.86
CA PHE A 304 -15.69 -11.19 -7.48
C PHE A 304 -16.50 -10.60 -6.32
N GLY A 305 -17.84 -10.73 -6.35
CA GLY A 305 -18.70 -10.24 -5.29
C GLY A 305 -18.51 -10.95 -3.94
N GLU A 306 -18.06 -12.20 -3.96
CA GLU A 306 -17.71 -12.94 -2.74
C GLU A 306 -16.46 -12.39 -2.03
N VAL A 307 -15.52 -11.76 -2.75
CA VAL A 307 -14.25 -11.27 -2.17
C VAL A 307 -14.51 -10.39 -0.95
N THR A 308 -15.33 -9.35 -1.10
CA THR A 308 -15.59 -8.42 0.02
C THR A 308 -16.42 -9.06 1.13
N ARG A 309 -17.37 -9.94 0.78
CA ARG A 309 -18.20 -10.65 1.76
C ARG A 309 -17.38 -11.59 2.64
N ILE A 310 -16.38 -12.25 2.08
CA ILE A 310 -15.45 -13.11 2.83
C ILE A 310 -14.72 -12.28 3.89
N VAL A 311 -14.25 -11.08 3.51
CA VAL A 311 -13.57 -10.17 4.44
C VAL A 311 -14.53 -9.67 5.53
N GLU A 312 -15.73 -9.21 5.16
CA GLU A 312 -16.75 -8.78 6.14
C GLU A 312 -17.11 -9.90 7.13
N LYS A 313 -17.26 -11.14 6.65
CA LYS A 313 -17.51 -12.31 7.50
C LYS A 313 -16.32 -12.59 8.43
N ALA A 314 -15.10 -12.51 7.93
CA ALA A 314 -13.91 -12.78 8.73
C ALA A 314 -13.73 -11.73 9.84
N VAL A 315 -14.00 -10.46 9.56
CA VAL A 315 -13.92 -9.37 10.55
C VAL A 315 -15.07 -9.47 11.56
N SER A 316 -16.31 -9.65 11.12
CA SER A 316 -17.48 -9.72 12.01
C SER A 316 -17.50 -10.95 12.93
N SER A 317 -16.84 -12.04 12.55
CA SER A 317 -16.67 -13.23 13.39
C SER A 317 -15.42 -13.19 14.28
N GLN A 318 -14.58 -12.16 14.14
CA GLN A 318 -13.36 -12.02 14.91
C GLN A 318 -13.61 -11.25 16.20
N GLU A 319 -13.14 -11.80 17.33
CA GLU A 319 -13.11 -11.06 18.58
C GLU A 319 -12.10 -9.92 18.50
N ALA A 320 -12.47 -8.77 19.06
CA ALA A 320 -11.64 -7.59 19.11
C ALA A 320 -10.75 -7.62 20.37
N TRP A 321 -9.44 -7.76 20.17
CA TRP A 321 -8.42 -7.69 21.22
C TRP A 321 -7.13 -7.09 20.65
N GLU A 322 -6.23 -6.67 21.52
CA GLU A 322 -4.99 -6.00 21.13
C GLU A 322 -3.81 -6.98 21.12
N ILE A 323 -3.06 -6.99 20.02
CA ILE A 323 -1.87 -7.82 19.79
C ILE A 323 -0.64 -6.92 19.72
N GLU A 324 0.21 -6.92 20.74
CA GLU A 324 1.34 -5.97 20.79
C GLU A 324 2.58 -6.46 20.03
N SER A 325 2.85 -7.77 20.07
CA SER A 325 4.08 -8.32 19.52
C SER A 325 4.02 -8.40 17.98
N PRO A 326 5.04 -7.89 17.25
CA PRO A 326 5.12 -8.06 15.80
C PRO A 326 5.08 -9.52 15.35
N SER A 327 5.65 -10.45 16.14
CA SER A 327 5.61 -11.89 15.79
C SER A 327 4.20 -12.45 15.93
N GLU A 328 3.48 -12.11 17.01
CA GLU A 328 2.10 -12.54 17.24
C GLU A 328 1.16 -11.95 16.19
N ILE A 329 1.36 -10.70 15.77
CA ILE A 329 0.62 -10.08 14.67
C ILE A 329 0.75 -10.90 13.39
N LEU A 330 1.98 -11.33 13.05
CA LEU A 330 2.24 -12.11 11.84
C LEU A 330 1.71 -13.55 11.95
N GLU A 331 1.85 -14.18 13.11
CA GLU A 331 1.29 -15.52 13.37
C GLU A 331 -0.23 -15.50 13.26
N PHE A 332 -0.89 -14.53 13.89
CA PHE A 332 -2.33 -14.36 13.82
C PHE A 332 -2.80 -14.03 12.39
N HIS A 333 -2.06 -13.19 11.65
CA HIS A 333 -2.33 -12.91 10.24
C HIS A 333 -2.33 -14.18 9.37
N GLU A 334 -1.33 -15.05 9.53
CA GLU A 334 -1.27 -16.33 8.81
C GLU A 334 -2.33 -17.33 9.28
N GLU A 335 -2.68 -17.34 10.57
CA GLU A 335 -3.79 -18.14 11.09
C GLU A 335 -5.11 -17.78 10.40
N ILE A 336 -5.43 -16.49 10.31
CA ILE A 336 -6.66 -16.02 9.64
C ILE A 336 -6.65 -16.38 8.16
N LYS A 337 -5.50 -16.19 7.46
CA LYS A 337 -5.36 -16.60 6.05
C LYS A 337 -5.64 -18.08 5.86
N ARG A 338 -5.10 -18.93 6.74
CA ARG A 338 -5.36 -20.38 6.72
C ARG A 338 -6.83 -20.69 6.98
N ARG A 339 -7.44 -20.07 7.99
CA ARG A 339 -8.87 -20.23 8.34
C ARG A 339 -9.78 -19.91 7.16
N VAL A 340 -9.53 -18.77 6.50
CA VAL A 340 -10.29 -18.36 5.31
C VAL A 340 -10.07 -19.34 4.17
N ARG A 341 -8.83 -19.69 3.82
CA ARG A 341 -8.56 -20.63 2.72
C ARG A 341 -9.22 -22.00 2.94
N CYS A 342 -9.11 -22.57 4.14
CA CYS A 342 -9.70 -23.88 4.46
C CYS A 342 -11.23 -23.92 4.34
N ALA A 343 -11.92 -22.79 4.50
CA ALA A 343 -13.37 -22.73 4.36
C ALA A 343 -13.86 -22.84 2.90
N TYR A 344 -12.95 -22.77 1.92
CA TYR A 344 -13.25 -22.75 0.49
C TYR A 344 -12.47 -23.82 -0.31
N VAL A 345 -11.85 -24.79 0.38
CA VAL A 345 -11.15 -25.97 -0.20
C VAL A 345 -12.14 -27.03 -0.67
#